data_AF-A0A7W9CQ34-F1
#
_entry.id   AF-A0A7W9CQ34-F1
#
_cell.length_a   1.000
_cell.length_b   1.000
_cell.length_c   1.000
_cell.angle_alpha   90.00
_cell.angle_beta   90.00
_cell.angle_gamma   90.00
#
_symmetry.space_group_name_H-M   'P 1'
#
loop_
_entity.id
_entity.type
_entity.pdbx_description
1 polymer ?
#
loop_
_entity_poly.entity_id
_entity_poly.type
_entity_poly.pdbx_seq_one_letter_code
_entity_poly.pdbx_strand_id
1 'polypeptide(L)'
;MDTNEDRPSEQGSGSVPYLPPRPSEDVPPQRPRRGWWVAIGAAVVLALALFVVWPLVSSQLDPRTGDAGTPEPSVSRDADPGLDGIIARDVPPGQVQPGDCLTDFTAVPEPATVVECSREHEAELVGRKLWPADGQFPGDRMRPEAEEFCGTIQLGQTGDAQVVVEISHPTEGTWAAGDRRVDCVAVAHDGTLTGSLVDEPAFQDWSTPGAAGS
;
A
#
# COMPACT_ATOMS: atom_id res chain seq x y z
N MET A 1 32.02 -46.75 -102.42
CA MET A 1 30.62 -46.92 -101.97
C MET A 1 30.25 -45.69 -101.17
N ASP A 2 29.19 -45.04 -101.60
CA ASP A 2 28.93 -43.60 -101.58
C ASP A 2 28.58 -43.01 -100.21
N THR A 3 29.20 -41.87 -99.88
CA THR A 3 28.80 -40.97 -98.80
C THR A 3 27.83 -39.91 -99.33
N ASN A 4 26.64 -39.91 -98.75
CA ASN A 4 25.58 -38.93 -98.93
C ASN A 4 25.88 -37.73 -98.02
N GLU A 5 26.19 -36.56 -98.59
CA GLU A 5 26.16 -35.31 -97.82
C GLU A 5 25.28 -34.29 -98.54
N ASP A 6 24.21 -33.95 -97.83
CA ASP A 6 23.13 -33.07 -98.20
C ASP A 6 23.51 -31.61 -97.92
N ARG A 7 22.93 -30.73 -98.74
CA ARG A 7 22.45 -29.36 -98.44
C ARG A 7 23.18 -28.19 -99.11
N PRO A 8 22.50 -27.46 -100.03
CA PRO A 8 23.02 -26.26 -100.66
C PRO A 8 22.75 -24.98 -99.84
N SER A 9 23.77 -24.12 -99.88
CA SER A 9 23.78 -22.69 -100.19
C SER A 9 22.46 -21.92 -100.13
N GLU A 10 22.45 -20.78 -99.43
CA GLU A 10 22.07 -19.50 -100.04
C GLU A 10 22.73 -18.31 -99.32
N GLN A 11 23.17 -17.36 -100.14
CA GLN A 11 23.86 -16.13 -99.78
C GLN A 11 22.83 -15.05 -99.41
N GLY A 12 23.17 -14.19 -98.46
CA GLY A 12 22.33 -13.05 -98.09
C GLY A 12 23.14 -11.86 -97.63
N SER A 13 23.48 -11.00 -98.60
CA SER A 13 23.98 -9.64 -98.44
C SER A 13 23.04 -8.82 -97.55
N GLY A 14 23.59 -8.09 -96.57
CA GLY A 14 22.83 -7.27 -95.64
C GLY A 14 23.56 -5.98 -95.30
N SER A 15 23.08 -4.89 -95.89
CA SER A 15 23.36 -3.48 -95.60
C SER A 15 23.46 -3.14 -94.11
N VAL A 16 24.48 -2.38 -93.73
CA VAL A 16 24.63 -1.81 -92.36
C VAL A 16 23.62 -0.66 -92.17
N PRO A 17 22.63 -0.77 -91.26
CA PRO A 17 21.74 0.32 -90.96
C PRO A 17 22.37 1.25 -89.91
N TYR A 18 22.09 2.54 -90.07
CA TYR A 18 22.26 3.59 -89.06
C TYR A 18 21.68 3.17 -87.70
N LEU A 19 22.51 3.13 -86.65
CA LEU A 19 22.05 2.92 -85.27
C LEU A 19 21.55 4.26 -84.69
N PRO A 20 20.30 4.36 -84.22
CA PRO A 20 19.85 5.51 -83.43
C PRO A 20 20.61 5.56 -82.08
N PRO A 21 20.76 6.74 -81.47
CA PRO A 21 21.36 6.86 -80.14
C PRO A 21 20.56 6.04 -79.12
N ARG A 22 21.28 5.38 -78.21
CA ARG A 22 20.70 4.55 -77.15
C ARG A 22 19.73 5.36 -76.29
N PRO A 23 18.56 4.83 -75.94
CA PRO A 23 17.74 5.40 -74.86
C PRO A 23 18.60 5.46 -73.60
N SER A 24 18.65 6.65 -72.99
CA SER A 24 19.23 6.86 -71.68
C SER A 24 18.60 5.89 -70.67
N GLU A 25 19.45 5.23 -69.91
CA GLU A 25 19.13 4.29 -68.86
C GLU A 25 18.00 4.82 -67.95
N ASP A 26 16.99 3.98 -67.73
CA ASP A 26 15.95 4.22 -66.74
C ASP A 26 16.59 4.37 -65.36
N VAL A 27 16.71 5.62 -64.92
CA VAL A 27 16.99 5.97 -63.53
C VAL A 27 15.82 5.43 -62.70
N PRO A 28 16.04 4.55 -61.71
CA PRO A 28 14.95 4.07 -60.88
C PRO A 28 14.29 5.26 -60.18
N PRO A 29 12.95 5.29 -60.09
CA PRO A 29 12.27 6.40 -59.43
C PRO A 29 12.76 6.45 -57.98
N GLN A 30 13.54 7.48 -57.65
CA GLN A 30 13.80 7.83 -56.27
C GLN A 30 12.45 8.20 -55.66
N ARG A 31 11.86 7.25 -54.93
CA ARG A 31 10.72 7.53 -54.07
C ARG A 31 11.12 8.72 -53.19
N PRO A 32 10.33 9.80 -53.16
CA PRO A 32 10.66 10.92 -52.31
C PRO A 32 10.77 10.41 -50.89
N ARG A 33 11.91 10.69 -50.24
CA ARG A 33 12.19 10.46 -48.82
C ARG A 33 11.30 11.32 -47.91
N ARG A 34 10.01 11.42 -48.24
CA ARG A 34 8.99 12.17 -47.51
C ARG A 34 8.40 11.35 -46.34
N GLY A 35 8.71 10.05 -46.27
CA GLY A 35 8.27 9.17 -45.19
C GLY A 35 9.17 9.18 -43.94
N TRP A 36 10.46 9.53 -44.06
CA TRP A 36 11.34 9.48 -42.89
C TRP A 36 11.09 10.64 -41.93
N TRP A 37 10.85 11.86 -42.44
CA TRP A 37 10.50 13.00 -41.59
C TRP A 37 9.15 12.85 -40.88
N VAL A 38 8.19 12.14 -41.48
CA VAL A 38 6.90 11.82 -40.84
C VAL A 38 7.07 10.71 -39.79
N ALA A 39 7.89 9.69 -40.08
CA ALA A 39 8.21 8.64 -39.10
C ALA A 39 9.03 9.18 -37.92
N ILE A 40 9.99 10.09 -38.15
CA ILE A 40 10.72 10.81 -37.10
C ILE A 40 9.76 11.73 -36.35
N GLY A 41 8.92 12.49 -37.04
CA GLY A 41 7.94 13.38 -36.40
C GLY A 41 6.96 12.61 -35.52
N ALA A 42 6.43 11.48 -35.98
CA ALA A 42 5.56 10.61 -35.20
C ALA A 42 6.31 9.94 -34.02
N ALA A 43 7.55 9.49 -34.22
CA ALA A 43 8.36 8.92 -33.16
C ALA A 43 8.78 9.96 -32.11
N VAL A 44 9.07 11.20 -32.52
CA VAL A 44 9.37 12.32 -31.63
C VAL A 44 8.10 12.76 -30.89
N VAL A 45 6.94 12.80 -31.54
CA VAL A 45 5.66 13.09 -30.87
C VAL A 45 5.28 11.97 -29.89
N LEU A 46 5.48 10.70 -30.25
CA LEU A 46 5.29 9.57 -29.32
C LEU A 46 6.30 9.61 -28.18
N ALA A 47 7.57 9.92 -28.45
CA ALA A 47 8.60 10.04 -27.42
C ALA A 47 8.35 11.24 -26.51
N LEU A 48 7.87 12.37 -27.02
CA LEU A 48 7.48 13.54 -26.23
C LEU A 48 6.18 13.28 -25.46
N ALA A 49 5.21 12.60 -26.05
CA ALA A 49 4.00 12.18 -25.35
C ALA A 49 4.33 11.21 -24.23
N LEU A 50 5.22 10.23 -24.46
CA LEU A 50 5.75 9.39 -23.41
C LEU A 50 6.54 10.24 -22.41
N PHE A 51 7.43 11.14 -22.80
CA PHE A 51 8.20 11.97 -21.87
C PHE A 51 7.36 12.96 -21.05
N VAL A 52 6.16 13.36 -21.53
CA VAL A 52 5.23 14.27 -20.85
C VAL A 52 4.19 13.50 -20.03
N VAL A 53 3.69 12.36 -20.53
CA VAL A 53 2.70 11.51 -19.83
C VAL A 53 3.38 10.58 -18.82
N TRP A 54 4.62 10.14 -19.08
CA TRP A 54 5.40 9.30 -18.18
C TRP A 54 5.61 9.93 -16.81
N PRO A 55 6.05 11.19 -16.64
CA PRO A 55 6.15 11.80 -15.30
C PRO A 55 4.79 11.90 -14.60
N LEU A 56 3.69 12.04 -15.34
CA LEU A 56 2.32 12.14 -14.81
C LEU A 56 1.74 10.77 -14.39
N VAL A 57 2.09 9.70 -15.12
CA VAL A 57 1.73 8.31 -14.79
C VAL A 57 2.68 7.75 -13.73
N SER A 58 3.96 8.10 -13.77
CA SER A 58 4.95 7.66 -12.78
C SER A 58 4.76 8.34 -11.42
N SER A 59 4.24 9.57 -11.38
CA SER A 59 3.86 10.21 -10.12
C SER A 59 2.68 9.53 -9.41
N GLN A 60 1.89 8.73 -10.12
CA GLN A 60 0.82 7.90 -9.53
C GLN A 60 1.32 6.51 -9.09
N LEU A 61 2.55 6.14 -9.48
CA LEU A 61 3.17 4.85 -9.18
C LEU A 61 4.39 4.98 -8.26
N ASP A 62 4.66 6.18 -7.71
CA ASP A 62 5.71 6.35 -6.71
C ASP A 62 5.22 5.71 -5.40
N PRO A 63 5.83 4.60 -4.91
CA PRO A 63 5.45 3.99 -3.64
C PRO A 63 5.82 4.88 -2.44
N ARG A 64 6.45 6.04 -2.68
CA ARG A 64 6.84 7.03 -1.68
C ARG A 64 5.78 8.09 -1.42
N THR A 65 4.67 8.06 -2.15
CA THR A 65 3.41 8.70 -1.76
C THR A 65 2.39 7.67 -1.30
N GLY A 66 2.86 6.55 -0.71
CA GLY A 66 2.16 6.09 0.48
C GLY A 66 2.20 7.29 1.42
N ASP A 67 1.03 7.83 1.75
CA ASP A 67 0.86 8.80 2.82
C ASP A 67 1.65 8.28 4.02
N ALA A 68 2.90 8.74 4.17
CA ALA A 68 3.60 8.67 5.43
C ALA A 68 2.78 9.64 6.26
N GLY A 69 1.72 9.09 6.86
CA GLY A 69 0.56 9.83 7.34
C GLY A 69 1.02 11.11 7.96
N THR A 70 0.41 12.23 7.54
CA THR A 70 0.54 13.48 8.31
C THR A 70 0.39 13.08 9.78
N PRO A 71 1.41 13.30 10.64
CA PRO A 71 1.37 12.81 12.00
C PRO A 71 0.06 13.26 12.63
N GLU A 72 -0.75 12.31 13.08
CA GLU A 72 -2.03 12.61 13.72
C GLU A 72 -1.77 13.64 14.82
N PRO A 73 -2.52 14.75 14.86
CA PRO A 73 -2.29 15.78 15.86
C PRO A 73 -2.38 15.15 17.25
N SER A 74 -1.38 15.39 18.08
CA SER A 74 -1.36 14.88 19.45
C SER A 74 -2.53 15.48 20.24
N VAL A 75 -3.35 14.63 20.84
CA VAL A 75 -4.47 15.05 21.69
C VAL A 75 -3.94 15.41 23.08
N SER A 76 -4.31 16.60 23.56
CA SER A 76 -3.96 17.06 24.91
C SER A 76 -4.81 16.31 25.94
N ARG A 77 -4.18 15.85 27.02
CA ARG A 77 -4.83 15.18 28.15
C ARG A 77 -4.85 16.10 29.37
N ASP A 78 -6.00 16.20 30.02
CA ASP A 78 -6.17 16.94 31.26
C ASP A 78 -5.72 16.07 32.45
N ALA A 79 -4.84 16.62 33.28
CA ALA A 79 -4.35 15.95 34.49
C ALA A 79 -5.28 16.16 35.70
N ASP A 80 -6.21 17.11 35.61
CA ASP A 80 -7.21 17.41 36.64
C ASP A 80 -8.60 17.57 35.96
N PRO A 81 -9.20 16.45 35.49
CA PRO A 81 -10.38 16.43 34.62
C PRO A 81 -11.70 16.87 35.30
N GLY A 82 -11.62 17.54 36.46
CA GLY A 82 -12.75 18.19 37.10
C GLY A 82 -13.90 17.25 37.46
N LEU A 83 -15.12 17.78 37.41
CA LEU A 83 -16.32 17.04 37.85
C LEU A 83 -16.92 16.16 36.76
N ASP A 84 -16.71 16.48 35.48
CA ASP A 84 -17.11 15.65 34.35
C ASP A 84 -16.16 14.46 34.15
N GLY A 85 -14.93 14.55 34.66
CA GLY A 85 -13.96 13.45 34.61
C GLY A 85 -13.45 13.19 33.19
N ILE A 86 -13.60 14.15 32.27
CA ILE A 86 -13.12 14.02 30.89
C ILE A 86 -11.65 14.38 30.82
N ILE A 87 -10.82 13.41 30.46
CA ILE A 87 -9.37 13.55 30.32
C ILE A 87 -9.03 14.07 28.92
N ALA A 88 -9.66 13.52 27.88
CA ALA A 88 -9.44 13.92 26.50
C ALA A 88 -10.65 13.57 25.62
N ARG A 89 -10.97 14.41 24.65
CA ARG A 89 -12.05 14.19 23.67
C ARG A 89 -11.47 13.80 22.32
N ASP A 90 -12.25 13.08 21.53
CA ASP A 90 -11.93 12.71 20.15
C ASP A 90 -10.54 12.06 20.01
N VAL A 91 -10.18 11.19 20.97
CA VAL A 91 -8.89 10.51 21.00
C VAL A 91 -8.88 9.46 19.90
N PRO A 92 -8.01 9.59 18.88
CA PRO A 92 -7.93 8.56 17.84
C PRO A 92 -7.39 7.26 18.44
N PRO A 93 -7.76 6.08 17.89
CA PRO A 93 -7.32 4.79 18.41
C PRO A 93 -5.80 4.70 18.57
N GLY A 94 -5.05 5.35 17.67
CA GLY A 94 -3.60 5.47 17.70
C GLY A 94 -3.04 6.04 19.02
N GLN A 95 -3.80 6.89 19.71
CA GLN A 95 -3.38 7.67 20.88
C GLN A 95 -4.06 7.25 22.19
N VAL A 96 -4.96 6.26 22.15
CA VAL A 96 -5.47 5.58 23.35
C VAL A 96 -4.32 4.84 24.04
N GLN A 97 -4.23 4.94 25.36
CA GLN A 97 -3.17 4.40 26.22
C GLN A 97 -3.72 3.25 27.08
N PRO A 98 -2.90 2.23 27.39
CA PRO A 98 -3.33 1.15 28.28
C PRO A 98 -3.82 1.73 29.62
N GLY A 99 -4.99 1.28 30.08
CA GLY A 99 -5.70 1.79 31.26
C GLY A 99 -6.66 2.95 30.98
N ASP A 100 -6.75 3.44 29.74
CA ASP A 100 -7.76 4.43 29.38
C ASP A 100 -9.16 3.81 29.39
N CYS A 101 -10.08 4.48 30.09
CA CYS A 101 -11.50 4.21 30.08
C CYS A 101 -12.20 5.14 29.09
N LEU A 102 -13.01 4.55 28.20
CA LEU A 102 -13.52 5.15 26.97
C LEU A 102 -15.04 5.29 27.04
N THR A 103 -15.51 6.54 27.02
CA THR A 103 -16.91 6.88 26.78
C THR A 103 -17.11 7.30 25.32
N ASP A 104 -18.35 7.25 24.84
CA ASP A 104 -18.70 7.46 23.43
C ASP A 104 -18.03 6.43 22.51
N PHE A 105 -17.62 5.28 23.07
CA PHE A 105 -16.95 4.24 22.31
C PHE A 105 -17.96 3.47 21.47
N THR A 106 -17.72 3.40 20.16
CA THR A 106 -18.60 2.70 19.21
C THR A 106 -17.93 1.51 18.55
N ALA A 107 -16.63 1.60 18.26
CA ALA A 107 -15.80 0.53 17.73
C ALA A 107 -14.31 0.87 17.87
N VAL A 108 -13.44 -0.14 17.89
CA VAL A 108 -11.98 0.03 18.01
C VAL A 108 -11.33 0.98 16.97
N PRO A 109 -11.74 1.03 15.68
CA PRO A 109 -11.12 1.96 14.72
C PRO A 109 -11.63 3.41 14.82
N GLU A 110 -12.64 3.69 15.64
CA GLU A 110 -13.23 5.02 15.77
C GLU A 110 -12.63 5.79 16.95
N PRO A 111 -12.56 7.14 16.88
CA PRO A 111 -12.19 7.96 18.03
C PRO A 111 -13.14 7.79 19.20
N ALA A 112 -12.64 7.98 20.42
CA ALA A 112 -13.42 7.92 21.65
C ALA A 112 -13.02 9.03 22.64
N THR A 113 -13.85 9.28 23.65
CA THR A 113 -13.54 10.19 24.74
C THR A 113 -12.91 9.40 25.90
N VAL A 114 -11.74 9.83 26.38
CA VAL A 114 -11.10 9.24 27.55
C VAL A 114 -11.62 9.92 28.81
N VAL A 115 -12.08 9.13 29.78
CA VAL A 115 -12.60 9.57 31.07
C VAL A 115 -11.88 8.90 32.23
N GLU A 116 -11.98 9.49 33.43
CA GLU A 116 -11.61 8.77 34.66
C GLU A 116 -12.42 7.48 34.76
N CYS A 117 -11.78 6.36 35.08
CA CYS A 117 -12.45 5.05 35.12
C CYS A 117 -13.57 4.95 36.17
N SER A 118 -13.63 5.85 37.15
CA SER A 118 -14.76 5.95 38.08
C SER A 118 -16.03 6.55 37.45
N ARG A 119 -15.94 7.05 36.22
CA ARG A 119 -17.09 7.52 35.42
C ARG A 119 -17.68 6.36 34.65
N GLU A 120 -18.93 6.53 34.25
CA GLU A 120 -19.58 5.60 33.32
C GLU A 120 -18.82 5.60 31.99
N HIS A 121 -18.49 4.42 31.48
CA HIS A 121 -17.79 4.25 30.21
C HIS A 121 -18.14 2.90 29.57
N GLU A 122 -17.98 2.78 28.25
CA GLU A 122 -18.34 1.56 27.52
C GLU A 122 -17.15 0.62 27.29
N ALA A 123 -15.91 1.12 27.34
CA ALA A 123 -14.74 0.30 27.07
C ALA A 123 -13.49 0.70 27.84
N GLU A 124 -12.54 -0.21 28.00
CA GLU A 124 -11.22 0.06 28.57
C GLU A 124 -10.12 -0.62 27.73
N LEU A 125 -9.03 0.09 27.47
CA LEU A 125 -7.84 -0.52 26.88
C LEU A 125 -7.05 -1.29 27.96
N VAL A 126 -7.45 -2.53 28.21
CA VAL A 126 -6.90 -3.36 29.30
C VAL A 126 -5.51 -3.92 29.02
N GLY A 127 -5.06 -3.89 27.76
CA GLY A 127 -3.70 -4.25 27.44
C GLY A 127 -3.23 -3.90 26.04
N ARG A 128 -1.91 -3.84 25.88
CA ARG A 128 -1.22 -3.56 24.62
C ARG A 128 0.08 -4.33 24.51
N LYS A 129 0.34 -4.83 23.30
CA LYS A 129 1.61 -5.44 22.92
C LYS A 129 2.19 -4.75 21.70
N LEU A 130 3.46 -4.37 21.80
CA LEU A 130 4.22 -3.74 20.72
C LEU A 130 5.30 -4.69 20.21
N TRP A 131 5.32 -4.89 18.89
CA TRP A 131 6.35 -5.66 18.22
C TRP A 131 7.58 -4.81 17.86
N PRO A 132 8.74 -5.45 17.65
CA PRO A 132 9.94 -4.76 17.13
C PRO A 132 9.64 -4.00 15.83
N ALA A 133 10.13 -2.77 15.72
CA ALA A 133 9.93 -1.95 14.53
C ALA A 133 10.50 -2.59 13.25
N ASP A 134 11.63 -3.28 13.39
CA ASP A 134 12.34 -4.04 12.36
C ASP A 134 11.89 -5.51 12.24
N GLY A 135 10.87 -5.92 13.01
CA GLY A 135 10.29 -7.25 12.95
C GLY A 135 9.64 -7.54 11.59
N GLN A 136 9.73 -8.79 11.16
CA GLN A 136 8.93 -9.30 10.03
C GLN A 136 7.49 -9.56 10.47
N PHE A 137 6.53 -9.35 9.56
CA PHE A 137 5.13 -9.66 9.85
C PHE A 137 4.98 -11.17 10.16
N PRO A 138 4.36 -11.55 11.30
CA PRO A 138 4.16 -12.95 11.69
C PRO A 138 3.31 -13.81 10.73
N GLY A 139 2.60 -13.20 9.78
CA GLY A 139 1.70 -13.92 8.88
C GLY A 139 0.52 -14.54 9.65
N ASP A 140 0.23 -15.80 9.37
CA ASP A 140 -0.88 -16.57 9.98
C ASP A 140 -0.79 -16.65 11.52
N ARG A 141 0.40 -16.39 12.09
CA ARG A 141 0.64 -16.38 13.53
C ARG A 141 0.14 -15.11 14.23
N MET A 142 -0.13 -14.02 13.50
CA MET A 142 -0.49 -12.73 14.10
C MET A 142 -1.76 -12.83 14.97
N ARG A 143 -2.86 -13.36 14.40
CA ARG A 143 -4.14 -13.50 15.11
C ARG A 143 -4.03 -14.37 16.37
N PRO A 144 -3.54 -15.63 16.31
CA PRO A 144 -3.48 -16.47 17.51
C PRO A 144 -2.52 -15.92 18.58
N GLU A 145 -1.43 -15.24 18.22
CA GLU A 145 -0.53 -14.64 19.21
C GLU A 145 -1.12 -13.38 19.87
N ALA A 146 -1.97 -12.63 19.15
CA ALA A 146 -2.75 -11.54 19.72
C ALA A 146 -3.83 -12.07 20.68
N GLU A 147 -4.53 -13.14 20.28
CA GLU A 147 -5.53 -13.83 21.11
C GLU A 147 -4.91 -14.42 22.38
N GLU A 148 -3.74 -15.07 22.27
CA GLU A 148 -3.01 -15.59 23.42
C GLU A 148 -2.65 -14.48 24.39
N PHE A 149 -2.07 -13.38 23.90
CA PHE A 149 -1.71 -12.23 24.73
C PHE A 149 -2.93 -11.68 25.47
N CYS A 150 -4.00 -11.31 24.75
CA CYS A 150 -5.20 -10.74 25.35
C CYS A 150 -5.91 -11.72 26.31
N GLY A 151 -5.88 -13.02 26.01
CA GLY A 151 -6.48 -14.06 26.84
C GLY A 151 -5.77 -14.29 28.19
N THR A 152 -4.55 -13.78 28.38
CA THR A 152 -3.84 -13.86 29.66
C THR A 152 -4.27 -12.78 30.68
N ILE A 153 -4.93 -11.72 30.20
CA ILE A 153 -5.32 -10.57 31.02
C ILE A 153 -6.49 -10.98 31.91
N GLN A 154 -6.30 -10.88 33.23
CA GLN A 154 -7.35 -11.13 34.21
C GLN A 154 -8.16 -9.85 34.39
N LEU A 155 -9.45 -9.92 34.03
CA LEU A 155 -10.38 -8.82 34.22
C LEU A 155 -11.04 -8.92 35.60
N GLY A 156 -11.10 -7.78 36.29
CA GLY A 156 -11.93 -7.56 37.45
C GLY A 156 -13.42 -7.60 37.11
N GLN A 157 -14.25 -7.37 38.11
CA GLN A 157 -15.69 -7.23 37.95
C GLN A 157 -16.07 -5.82 38.37
N THR A 158 -16.71 -5.08 37.47
CA THR A 158 -17.17 -3.71 37.74
C THR A 158 -18.63 -3.59 37.35
N GLY A 159 -19.52 -3.70 38.33
CA GLY A 159 -20.96 -3.69 38.10
C GLY A 159 -21.50 -5.03 37.57
N ASP A 160 -22.65 -4.96 36.89
CA ASP A 160 -23.37 -6.13 36.36
C ASP A 160 -23.17 -6.34 34.84
N ALA A 161 -22.38 -5.46 34.19
CA ALA A 161 -22.16 -5.49 32.75
C ALA A 161 -21.45 -6.78 32.30
N GLN A 162 -21.94 -7.40 31.23
CA GLN A 162 -21.19 -8.46 30.56
C GLN A 162 -20.06 -7.83 29.75
N VAL A 163 -18.83 -8.37 29.86
CA VAL A 163 -17.66 -7.82 29.17
C VAL A 163 -17.19 -8.74 28.05
N VAL A 164 -16.91 -8.16 26.88
CA VAL A 164 -16.31 -8.84 25.73
C VAL A 164 -14.98 -8.16 25.40
N VAL A 165 -13.93 -8.95 25.14
CA VAL A 165 -12.63 -8.41 24.71
C VAL A 165 -12.57 -8.36 23.19
N GLU A 166 -12.48 -7.16 22.64
CA GLU A 166 -12.19 -6.90 21.23
C GLU A 166 -10.68 -6.79 21.01
N ILE A 167 -10.18 -7.49 19.99
CA ILE A 167 -8.74 -7.59 19.71
C ILE A 167 -8.44 -6.94 18.37
N SER A 168 -7.70 -5.82 18.43
CA SER A 168 -7.09 -5.20 17.25
C SER A 168 -5.65 -5.65 17.12
N HIS A 169 -5.22 -5.94 15.88
CA HIS A 169 -3.86 -6.30 15.57
C HIS A 169 -3.52 -5.89 14.13
N PRO A 170 -2.23 -5.84 13.75
CA PRO A 170 -1.82 -5.44 12.43
C PRO A 170 -2.26 -6.45 11.37
N THR A 171 -2.43 -5.95 10.15
CA THR A 171 -2.42 -6.77 8.93
C THR A 171 -1.06 -6.64 8.26
N GLU A 172 -0.76 -7.45 7.24
CA GLU A 172 0.46 -7.28 6.46
C GLU A 172 0.59 -5.86 5.87
N GLY A 173 -0.55 -5.30 5.42
CA GLY A 173 -0.60 -3.94 4.87
C GLY A 173 -0.30 -2.86 5.91
N THR A 174 -0.96 -2.91 7.09
CA THR A 174 -0.69 -1.92 8.15
C THR A 174 0.72 -2.12 8.74
N TRP A 175 1.22 -3.37 8.78
CA TRP A 175 2.59 -3.66 9.16
C TRP A 175 3.60 -3.02 8.21
N ALA A 176 3.38 -3.08 6.90
CA ALA A 176 4.22 -2.38 5.93
C ALA A 176 4.20 -0.85 6.15
N ALA A 177 3.10 -0.30 6.68
CA ALA A 177 2.97 1.10 7.06
C ALA A 177 3.50 1.45 8.47
N GLY A 178 4.06 0.47 9.19
CA GLY A 178 4.69 0.68 10.51
C GLY A 178 3.83 0.33 11.72
N ASP A 179 2.61 -0.19 11.53
CA ASP A 179 1.79 -0.70 12.62
C ASP A 179 2.42 -1.96 13.23
N ARG A 180 2.66 -1.93 14.53
CA ARG A 180 3.30 -3.00 15.31
C ARG A 180 2.46 -3.40 16.51
N ARG A 181 1.20 -3.00 16.56
CA ARG A 181 0.46 -2.92 17.80
C ARG A 181 -0.70 -3.90 17.86
N VAL A 182 -0.76 -4.62 18.96
CA VAL A 182 -1.96 -5.34 19.39
C VAL A 182 -2.59 -4.56 20.54
N ASP A 183 -3.88 -4.29 20.45
CA ASP A 183 -4.69 -3.65 21.49
C ASP A 183 -5.80 -4.62 21.93
N CYS A 184 -5.93 -4.81 23.24
CA CYS A 184 -6.97 -5.61 23.88
C CYS A 184 -7.96 -4.65 24.55
N VAL A 185 -9.13 -4.46 23.95
CA VAL A 185 -10.15 -3.52 24.45
C VAL A 185 -11.26 -4.33 25.10
N ALA A 186 -11.46 -4.16 26.40
CA ALA A 186 -12.59 -4.76 27.10
C ALA A 186 -13.80 -3.84 26.96
N VAL A 187 -14.88 -4.35 26.38
CA VAL A 187 -16.09 -3.59 26.04
C VAL A 187 -17.27 -4.14 26.83
N ALA A 188 -18.04 -3.25 27.47
CA ALA A 188 -19.33 -3.59 28.05
C ALA A 188 -20.31 -3.95 26.92
N HIS A 189 -20.78 -5.19 26.92
CA HIS A 189 -21.78 -5.68 25.97
C HIS A 189 -23.17 -5.07 26.23
N ASP A 190 -23.48 -4.84 27.51
CA ASP A 190 -24.69 -4.17 27.98
C ASP A 190 -24.38 -3.22 29.15
N GLY A 191 -25.00 -2.04 29.15
CA GLY A 191 -24.79 -1.03 30.18
C GLY A 191 -23.45 -0.32 30.07
N THR A 192 -22.89 0.06 31.23
CA THR A 192 -21.64 0.80 31.36
C THR A 192 -20.81 0.24 32.52
N LEU A 193 -19.49 0.39 32.41
CA LEU A 193 -18.54 0.16 33.48
C LEU A 193 -18.47 1.40 34.37
N THR A 194 -18.16 1.22 35.66
CA THR A 194 -18.03 2.33 36.64
C THR A 194 -16.74 2.24 37.46
N GLY A 195 -15.81 1.43 36.98
CA GLY A 195 -14.47 1.26 37.52
C GLY A 195 -13.58 0.64 36.44
N SER A 196 -12.27 0.65 36.68
CA SER A 196 -11.34 -0.08 35.82
C SER A 196 -11.49 -1.59 36.06
N LEU A 197 -11.37 -2.35 34.97
CA LEU A 197 -11.32 -3.80 34.91
C LEU A 197 -9.93 -4.36 35.21
N VAL A 198 -8.90 -3.52 35.33
CA VAL A 198 -7.53 -3.97 35.62
C VAL A 198 -6.87 -3.06 36.66
N ASP A 199 -6.25 -3.65 37.68
CA ASP A 199 -5.44 -2.86 38.63
C ASP A 199 -4.21 -2.25 37.93
N GLU A 200 -3.63 -3.00 37.00
CA GLU A 200 -2.54 -2.57 36.14
C GLU A 200 -2.78 -3.10 34.71
N PRO A 201 -2.82 -2.23 33.69
CA PRO A 201 -3.05 -2.67 32.32
C PRO A 201 -1.83 -3.43 31.79
N ALA A 202 -2.08 -4.54 31.10
CA ALA A 202 -1.01 -5.39 30.58
C ALA A 202 -0.26 -4.68 29.45
N PHE A 203 1.02 -4.39 29.63
CA PHE A 203 1.84 -3.75 28.61
C PHE A 203 3.10 -4.56 28.30
N GLN A 204 3.21 -5.05 27.06
CA GLN A 204 4.41 -5.73 26.55
C GLN A 204 5.05 -4.90 25.45
N ASP A 205 6.20 -4.29 25.75
CA ASP A 205 6.95 -3.51 24.77
C ASP A 205 8.20 -4.26 24.28
N TRP A 206 8.10 -4.86 23.10
CA TRP A 206 9.24 -5.46 22.40
C TRP A 206 9.83 -4.53 21.34
N SER A 207 9.37 -3.29 21.23
CA SER A 207 9.94 -2.30 20.31
C SER A 207 11.39 -1.94 20.64
N THR A 208 11.79 -2.16 21.91
CA THR A 208 13.15 -1.94 22.38
C THR A 208 13.92 -3.27 22.44
N PRO A 209 15.03 -3.43 21.70
CA PRO A 209 15.91 -4.60 21.82
C PRO A 209 16.47 -4.69 23.25
N GLY A 210 16.02 -5.67 24.03
CA GLY A 210 16.53 -5.95 25.38
C GLY A 210 15.47 -6.12 26.49
N ALA A 211 14.18 -5.88 26.22
CA ALA A 211 13.11 -6.07 27.22
C ALA A 211 12.72 -7.55 27.48
N ALA A 212 13.31 -8.49 26.75
CA ALA A 212 13.14 -9.92 27.02
C ALA A 212 14.10 -10.38 28.13
N GLY A 213 13.65 -10.26 29.38
CA GLY A 213 14.26 -10.94 30.53
C GLY A 213 14.76 -9.99 31.62
N SER A 214 13.92 -9.72 32.60
CA SER A 214 14.30 -9.48 33.99
C SER A 214 13.24 -10.09 34.90
#